data_AF-A0A6A4HNM9-F1
#
_entry.id   AF-A0A6A4HNM9-F1
#
_cell.length_a   1.000
_cell.length_b   1.000
_cell.length_c   1.000
_cell.angle_alpha   90.00
_cell.angle_beta   90.00
_cell.angle_gamma   90.00
#
_symmetry.space_group_name_H-M   'P 1'
#
loop_
_entity.id
_entity.type
_entity.pdbx_description
1 polymer ?
#
loop_
_entity_poly.entity_id
_entity_poly.type
_entity_poly.pdbx_seq_one_letter_code
_entity_poly.pdbx_strand_id
1 'polypeptide(L)'
;MILLAGFVLAFLHTWATLATDLVILKIGLVVTLPGGLMAQEMAADSESLIHVALPFQAWFGNLTLLVADAFIVWRAWAIWRENMIIKWILIILLLLDIGVSIADGILDTMGEANSTITLDWVSAVLNLAVNVAATLLIVYRAWKHHKSVQEISRRRKTRVEAILLIFIESGVIFGVIQTLSIIFQALEVHAILFSPVDIASVFISILFIYTAAINPVALVLLVQTGNTYEDTYHQEEIPEATEQLSLELTSAHAAVS
;
A
#
# COMPACT_ATOMS: atom_id res chain seq x y z
N MET A 1 3.23 2.42 -15.41
CA MET A 1 2.08 1.51 -15.71
C MET A 1 1.52 0.86 -14.45
N ILE A 2 2.32 0.24 -13.57
CA ILE A 2 1.82 -0.39 -12.32
C ILE A 2 1.12 0.62 -11.38
N LEU A 3 1.67 1.83 -11.22
CA LEU A 3 1.06 2.88 -10.39
C LEU A 3 -0.32 3.33 -10.89
N LEU A 4 -0.46 3.46 -12.22
CA LEU A 4 -1.73 3.81 -12.85
C LEU A 4 -2.75 2.67 -12.68
N ALA A 5 -2.31 1.41 -12.75
CA ALA A 5 -3.16 0.26 -12.51
C ALA A 5 -3.71 0.27 -11.07
N GLY A 6 -2.88 0.48 -10.05
CA GLY A 6 -3.35 0.59 -8.66
C GLY A 6 -4.38 1.70 -8.44
N PHE A 7 -4.16 2.88 -9.03
CA PHE A 7 -5.11 3.99 -8.94
C PHE A 7 -6.44 3.68 -9.65
N VAL A 8 -6.38 3.10 -10.86
CA VAL A 8 -7.58 2.70 -11.61
C VAL A 8 -8.36 1.61 -10.87
N LEU A 9 -7.67 0.63 -10.27
CA LEU A 9 -8.32 -0.44 -9.49
C LEU A 9 -9.03 0.12 -8.25
N ALA A 10 -8.39 1.02 -7.49
CA ALA A 10 -9.02 1.68 -6.36
C ALA A 10 -10.24 2.52 -6.79
N PHE A 11 -10.12 3.25 -7.92
CA PHE A 11 -11.24 4.00 -8.47
C PHE A 11 -12.41 3.08 -8.84
N LEU A 12 -12.15 1.97 -9.54
CA LEU A 12 -13.18 1.00 -9.92
C LEU A 12 -13.84 0.35 -8.70
N HIS A 13 -13.06 0.00 -7.67
CA HIS A 13 -13.58 -0.50 -6.41
C HIS A 13 -14.54 0.51 -5.76
N THR A 14 -14.12 1.78 -5.63
CA THR A 14 -14.95 2.82 -5.00
C THR A 14 -16.22 3.12 -5.78
N TRP A 15 -16.16 3.02 -7.10
CA TRP A 15 -17.33 3.20 -7.96
C TRP A 15 -18.33 2.05 -7.80
N ALA A 16 -17.84 0.81 -7.69
CA ALA A 16 -18.68 -0.36 -7.42
C ALA A 16 -19.41 -0.23 -6.08
N THR A 17 -18.69 0.16 -5.02
CA THR A 17 -19.27 0.40 -3.68
C THR A 17 -20.28 1.54 -3.69
N LEU A 18 -19.98 2.65 -4.36
CA LEU A 18 -20.93 3.75 -4.48
C LEU A 18 -22.22 3.32 -5.22
N ALA A 19 -22.09 2.48 -6.25
CA ALA A 19 -23.23 1.98 -6.99
C ALA A 19 -24.12 1.07 -6.11
N THR A 20 -23.52 0.18 -5.30
CA THR A 20 -24.27 -0.66 -4.34
C THR A 20 -24.96 0.18 -3.29
N ASP A 21 -24.26 1.14 -2.68
CA ASP A 21 -24.81 2.00 -1.63
C ASP A 21 -25.99 2.83 -2.15
N LEU A 22 -25.91 3.35 -3.38
CA LEU A 22 -27.00 4.10 -3.99
C LEU A 22 -28.23 3.23 -4.28
N VAL A 23 -28.05 1.96 -4.66
CA VAL A 23 -29.16 1.02 -4.88
C VAL A 23 -29.84 0.68 -3.55
N ILE A 24 -29.03 0.34 -2.52
CA ILE A 24 -29.52 0.05 -1.16
C ILE A 24 -30.27 1.26 -0.60
N LEU A 25 -29.69 2.46 -0.72
CA LEU A 25 -30.31 3.70 -0.24
C LEU A 25 -31.62 4.01 -0.98
N LYS A 26 -31.64 3.87 -2.32
CA LYS A 26 -32.85 4.10 -3.11
C LYS A 26 -33.98 3.17 -2.69
N ILE A 27 -33.71 1.87 -2.51
CA ILE A 27 -34.78 0.91 -2.24
C ILE A 27 -35.17 0.94 -0.75
N GLY A 28 -34.20 1.04 0.15
CA GLY A 28 -34.42 1.10 1.59
C GLY A 28 -35.12 2.38 2.07
N LEU A 29 -34.83 3.55 1.45
CA LEU A 29 -35.37 4.84 1.92
C LEU A 29 -36.41 5.46 0.99
N VAL A 30 -36.34 5.23 -0.32
CA VAL A 30 -37.20 5.94 -1.30
C VAL A 30 -38.40 5.08 -1.73
N VAL A 31 -38.26 3.76 -1.79
CA VAL A 31 -39.34 2.86 -2.25
C VAL A 31 -40.07 2.22 -1.09
N THR A 32 -41.24 2.73 -0.70
CA THR A 32 -42.05 2.11 0.35
C THR A 32 -42.84 0.92 -0.19
N LEU A 33 -42.36 -0.29 0.12
CA LEU A 33 -43.08 -1.54 -0.18
C LEU A 33 -44.12 -1.88 0.90
N PRO A 34 -45.26 -2.50 0.53
CA PRO A 34 -46.33 -2.82 1.48
C PRO A 34 -45.91 -3.73 2.65
N GLY A 35 -44.84 -4.51 2.47
CA GLY A 35 -44.29 -5.40 3.50
C GLY A 35 -43.32 -4.73 4.48
N GLY A 36 -43.18 -3.40 4.45
CA GLY A 36 -42.28 -2.65 5.33
C GLY A 36 -40.79 -2.87 5.02
N LEU A 37 -39.93 -2.60 6.01
CA LEU A 37 -38.48 -2.56 5.84
C LEU A 37 -37.89 -3.88 5.32
N MET A 38 -38.40 -5.03 5.79
CA MET A 38 -37.94 -6.35 5.33
C MET A 38 -38.27 -6.62 3.85
N ALA A 39 -39.42 -6.16 3.37
CA ALA A 39 -39.77 -6.30 1.95
C ALA A 39 -38.94 -5.37 1.07
N GLN A 40 -38.53 -4.21 1.61
CA GLN A 40 -37.60 -3.29 0.94
C GLN A 40 -36.19 -3.88 0.86
N GLU A 41 -35.69 -4.47 1.94
CA GLU A 41 -34.38 -5.14 1.97
C GLU A 41 -34.32 -6.31 0.97
N MET A 42 -35.33 -7.19 0.97
CA MET A 42 -35.41 -8.28 -0.01
C MET A 42 -35.54 -7.79 -1.46
N ALA A 43 -36.21 -6.66 -1.68
CA ALA A 43 -36.30 -6.05 -3.00
C ALA A 43 -34.97 -5.42 -3.44
N ALA A 44 -34.19 -4.88 -2.49
CA ALA A 44 -32.86 -4.35 -2.77
C ALA A 44 -31.90 -5.48 -3.14
N ASP A 45 -31.83 -6.53 -2.32
CA ASP A 45 -30.94 -7.67 -2.53
C ASP A 45 -31.22 -8.45 -3.83
N SER A 46 -32.46 -8.42 -4.31
CA SER A 46 -32.84 -9.05 -5.58
C SER A 46 -32.54 -8.20 -6.82
N GLU A 47 -32.02 -6.98 -6.66
CA GLU A 47 -31.61 -6.15 -7.78
C GLU A 47 -30.42 -6.78 -8.52
N SER A 48 -30.59 -6.94 -9.83
CA SER A 48 -29.54 -7.46 -10.73
C SER A 48 -28.21 -6.70 -10.62
N LEU A 49 -28.24 -5.41 -10.26
CA LEU A 49 -27.05 -4.59 -10.06
C LEU A 49 -26.23 -5.03 -8.84
N ILE A 50 -26.86 -5.49 -7.75
CA ILE A 50 -26.15 -5.93 -6.53
C ILE A 50 -25.39 -7.23 -6.82
N HIS A 51 -26.02 -8.17 -7.51
CA HIS A 51 -25.39 -9.44 -7.92
C HIS A 51 -24.18 -9.28 -8.83
N VAL A 52 -24.07 -8.15 -9.54
CA VAL A 52 -22.90 -7.83 -10.37
C VAL A 52 -21.89 -6.99 -9.59
N ALA A 53 -22.34 -5.98 -8.85
CA ALA A 53 -21.45 -5.02 -8.23
C ALA A 53 -20.66 -5.59 -7.03
N LEU A 54 -21.25 -6.50 -6.24
CA LEU A 54 -20.57 -7.12 -5.09
C LEU A 54 -19.35 -7.96 -5.51
N PRO A 55 -19.45 -8.90 -6.46
CA PRO A 55 -18.28 -9.59 -7.02
C PRO A 55 -17.22 -8.63 -7.57
N PHE A 56 -17.64 -7.61 -8.32
CA PHE A 56 -16.72 -6.62 -8.88
C PHE A 56 -15.96 -5.86 -7.79
N GLN A 57 -16.65 -5.47 -6.71
CA GLN A 57 -16.04 -4.83 -5.55
C GLN A 57 -14.96 -5.73 -4.93
N ALA A 58 -15.27 -7.00 -4.67
CA ALA A 58 -14.34 -7.97 -4.08
C ALA A 58 -13.10 -8.15 -4.97
N TRP A 59 -13.31 -8.42 -6.27
CA TRP A 59 -12.20 -8.60 -7.22
C TRP A 59 -11.29 -7.37 -7.33
N PHE A 60 -11.84 -6.15 -7.43
CA PHE A 60 -11.02 -4.96 -7.51
C PHE A 60 -10.32 -4.63 -6.19
N GLY A 61 -10.94 -4.93 -5.05
CA GLY A 61 -10.31 -4.86 -3.74
C GLY A 61 -9.09 -5.78 -3.67
N ASN A 62 -9.28 -7.06 -3.95
CA ASN A 62 -8.22 -8.07 -3.93
C ASN A 62 -7.08 -7.74 -4.90
N LEU A 63 -7.40 -7.28 -6.12
CA LEU A 63 -6.37 -6.84 -7.08
C LEU A 63 -5.59 -5.62 -6.59
N THR A 64 -6.23 -4.69 -5.89
CA THR A 64 -5.56 -3.51 -5.31
C THR A 64 -4.55 -3.95 -4.23
N LEU A 65 -4.92 -4.92 -3.40
CA LEU A 65 -4.04 -5.50 -2.39
C LEU A 65 -2.85 -6.23 -3.04
N LEU A 66 -3.10 -7.08 -4.05
CA LEU A 66 -2.03 -7.77 -4.77
C LEU A 66 -1.00 -6.81 -5.41
N VAL A 67 -1.45 -5.65 -5.91
CA VAL A 67 -0.54 -4.61 -6.42
C VAL A 67 0.32 -4.04 -5.29
N ALA A 68 -0.25 -3.83 -4.11
CA ALA A 68 0.50 -3.39 -2.93
C ALA A 68 1.51 -4.45 -2.46
N ASP A 69 1.13 -5.74 -2.44
CA ASP A 69 2.02 -6.85 -2.07
C ASP A 69 3.18 -7.04 -3.04
N ALA A 70 2.90 -6.96 -4.34
CA ALA A 70 3.93 -6.96 -5.36
C ALA A 70 4.94 -5.82 -5.15
N PHE A 71 4.46 -4.64 -4.72
CA PHE A 71 5.32 -3.50 -4.41
C PHE A 71 6.15 -3.70 -3.13
N ILE A 72 5.56 -4.30 -2.10
CA ILE A 72 6.23 -4.70 -0.85
C ILE A 72 7.38 -5.68 -1.14
N VAL A 73 7.15 -6.62 -2.03
CA VAL A 73 8.17 -7.58 -2.48
C VAL A 73 9.22 -6.89 -3.32
N TRP A 74 8.82 -5.99 -4.22
CA TRP A 74 9.73 -5.21 -5.05
C TRP A 74 10.70 -4.36 -4.21
N ARG A 75 10.22 -3.65 -3.17
CA ARG A 75 11.10 -2.84 -2.31
C ARG A 75 12.15 -3.69 -1.59
N ALA A 76 11.77 -4.88 -1.11
CA ALA A 76 12.71 -5.79 -0.45
C ALA A 76 13.70 -6.39 -1.47
N TRP A 77 13.23 -6.76 -2.66
CA TRP A 77 14.08 -7.23 -3.75
C TRP A 77 15.12 -6.17 -4.14
N ALA A 78 14.71 -4.92 -4.34
CA ALA A 78 15.57 -3.83 -4.77
C ALA A 78 16.79 -3.65 -3.85
N ILE A 79 16.63 -3.94 -2.55
CA ILE A 79 17.68 -3.85 -1.54
C ILE A 79 18.58 -5.09 -1.53
N TRP A 80 18.02 -6.28 -1.75
CA TRP A 80 18.73 -7.56 -1.67
C TRP A 80 19.23 -8.06 -3.03
N ARG A 81 19.96 -7.21 -3.78
CA ARG A 81 20.46 -7.57 -5.13
C ARG A 81 21.31 -8.84 -5.18
N GLU A 82 22.11 -9.12 -4.16
CA GLU A 82 23.11 -10.20 -4.17
C GLU A 82 22.64 -11.52 -3.53
N ASN A 83 21.59 -11.51 -2.69
CA ASN A 83 21.15 -12.72 -1.97
C ASN A 83 19.94 -13.37 -2.65
N MET A 84 20.18 -14.43 -3.42
CA MET A 84 19.13 -15.13 -4.16
C MET A 84 18.14 -15.88 -3.26
N ILE A 85 18.55 -16.34 -2.07
CA ILE A 85 17.67 -17.10 -1.16
C ILE A 85 16.52 -16.20 -0.68
N ILE A 86 16.83 -14.97 -0.28
CA ILE A 86 15.83 -13.99 0.18
C ILE A 86 14.84 -13.67 -0.94
N LYS A 87 15.31 -13.54 -2.18
CA LYS A 87 14.43 -13.32 -3.34
C LYS A 87 13.47 -14.49 -3.54
N TRP A 88 13.97 -15.73 -3.47
CA TRP A 88 13.12 -16.92 -3.59
C TRP A 88 12.06 -16.99 -2.50
N ILE A 89 12.42 -16.70 -1.25
CA ILE A 89 11.46 -16.66 -0.13
C ILE A 89 10.37 -15.60 -0.41
N LEU A 90 10.75 -14.39 -0.83
CA LEU A 90 9.79 -13.32 -1.13
C LEU A 90 8.87 -13.66 -2.31
N ILE A 91 9.39 -14.31 -3.36
CA ILE A 91 8.59 -14.74 -4.51
C ILE A 91 7.61 -15.84 -4.10
N ILE A 92 8.04 -16.82 -3.30
CA ILE A 92 7.16 -17.90 -2.81
C ILE A 92 6.04 -17.31 -1.96
N LEU A 93 6.35 -16.36 -1.07
CA LEU A 93 5.36 -15.66 -0.27
C LEU A 93 4.35 -14.89 -1.14
N LEU A 94 4.83 -14.18 -2.18
CA LEU A 94 3.94 -13.47 -3.11
C LEU A 94 3.04 -14.42 -3.92
N LEU A 95 3.58 -15.56 -4.36
CA LEU A 95 2.80 -16.56 -5.10
C LEU A 95 1.72 -17.21 -4.23
N LEU A 96 2.04 -17.45 -2.96
CA LEU A 96 1.08 -17.95 -1.99
C LEU A 96 -0.06 -16.93 -1.78
N ASP A 97 0.29 -15.66 -1.65
CA ASP A 97 -0.66 -14.55 -1.50
C ASP A 97 -1.59 -14.41 -2.71
N ILE A 98 -1.03 -14.39 -3.92
CA ILE A 98 -1.80 -14.43 -5.17
C ILE A 98 -2.76 -15.63 -5.20
N GLY A 99 -2.30 -16.82 -4.80
CA GLY A 99 -3.12 -18.03 -4.77
C GLY A 99 -4.30 -17.91 -3.82
N VAL A 100 -4.08 -17.38 -2.61
CA VAL A 100 -5.12 -17.16 -1.60
C VAL A 100 -6.11 -16.11 -2.08
N SER A 101 -5.67 -14.95 -2.58
CA SER A 101 -6.57 -13.88 -3.05
C SER A 101 -7.43 -14.30 -4.25
N ILE A 102 -6.92 -15.17 -5.13
CA ILE A 102 -7.72 -15.73 -6.24
C ILE A 102 -8.76 -16.72 -5.70
N ALA A 103 -8.38 -17.60 -4.77
CA ALA A 103 -9.31 -18.55 -4.17
C ALA A 103 -10.45 -17.84 -3.45
N ASP A 104 -10.10 -16.80 -2.70
CA ASP A 104 -11.02 -15.92 -1.97
C ASP A 104 -12.04 -15.25 -2.91
N GLY A 105 -11.55 -14.56 -3.96
CA GLY A 105 -12.44 -13.93 -4.95
C GLY A 105 -13.37 -14.91 -5.68
N ILE A 106 -12.95 -16.17 -5.88
CA ILE A 106 -13.81 -17.21 -6.44
C ILE A 106 -14.92 -17.59 -5.45
N LEU A 107 -14.61 -17.80 -4.18
CA LEU A 107 -15.61 -18.16 -3.16
C LEU A 107 -16.61 -17.04 -2.91
N ASP A 108 -16.17 -15.78 -2.96
CA ASP A 108 -17.06 -14.61 -2.89
C ASP A 108 -18.07 -14.60 -4.03
N THR A 109 -17.62 -14.92 -5.26
CA THR A 109 -18.55 -15.02 -6.41
C THR A 109 -19.52 -16.20 -6.31
N MET A 110 -19.17 -17.25 -5.55
CA MET A 110 -20.03 -18.41 -5.32
C MET A 110 -21.00 -18.22 -4.15
N GLY A 111 -20.80 -17.17 -3.33
CA GLY A 111 -21.64 -16.89 -2.16
C GLY A 111 -21.44 -17.88 -1.00
N GLU A 112 -20.28 -18.53 -0.90
CA GLU A 112 -19.99 -19.50 0.17
C GLU A 112 -19.57 -18.82 1.49
N ALA A 113 -20.53 -18.26 2.23
CA ALA A 113 -20.30 -17.39 3.40
C ALA A 113 -19.32 -17.92 4.48
N ASN A 114 -19.28 -19.23 4.77
CA ASN A 114 -18.36 -19.76 5.77
C ASN A 114 -16.92 -19.88 5.25
N SER A 115 -16.79 -20.21 3.97
CA SER A 115 -15.50 -20.41 3.32
C SER A 115 -14.85 -19.06 2.99
N THR A 116 -15.65 -18.05 2.64
CA THR A 116 -15.20 -16.67 2.39
C THR A 116 -14.62 -16.05 3.66
N ILE A 117 -15.36 -16.08 4.79
CA ILE A 117 -14.85 -15.55 6.07
C ILE A 117 -13.49 -16.17 6.41
N THR A 118 -13.33 -17.49 6.25
CA THR A 118 -12.07 -18.16 6.58
C THR A 118 -10.92 -17.68 5.67
N LEU A 119 -11.15 -17.52 4.37
CA LEU A 119 -10.14 -17.06 3.43
C LEU A 119 -9.81 -15.57 3.58
N ASP A 120 -10.79 -14.73 3.91
CA ASP A 120 -10.57 -13.32 4.26
C ASP A 120 -9.54 -13.19 5.38
N TRP A 121 -9.72 -13.96 6.46
CA TRP A 121 -8.80 -14.01 7.59
C TRP A 121 -7.41 -14.50 7.19
N VAL A 122 -7.34 -15.58 6.39
CA VAL A 122 -6.06 -16.13 5.94
C VAL A 122 -5.33 -15.13 5.05
N SER A 123 -6.03 -14.52 4.10
CA SER A 123 -5.53 -13.50 3.18
C SER A 123 -4.99 -12.30 3.95
N ALA A 124 -5.76 -11.75 4.90
CA ALA A 124 -5.37 -10.60 5.70
C ALA A 124 -4.12 -10.87 6.55
N VAL A 125 -4.07 -12.02 7.22
CA VAL A 125 -2.92 -12.43 8.06
C VAL A 125 -1.68 -12.68 7.20
N LEU A 126 -1.83 -13.34 6.06
CA LEU A 126 -0.73 -13.63 5.15
C LEU A 126 -0.14 -12.33 4.59
N ASN A 127 -0.97 -11.41 4.11
CA ASN A 127 -0.56 -10.11 3.59
C ASN A 127 0.21 -9.31 4.67
N LEU A 128 -0.29 -9.30 5.91
CA LEU A 128 0.41 -8.67 7.03
C LEU A 128 1.78 -9.31 7.29
N ALA A 129 1.86 -10.64 7.24
CA ALA A 129 3.12 -11.36 7.41
C ALA A 129 4.14 -11.00 6.32
N VAL A 130 3.71 -10.88 5.06
CA VAL A 130 4.56 -10.44 3.95
C VAL A 130 5.08 -9.02 4.17
N ASN A 131 4.19 -8.10 4.56
CA ASN A 131 4.55 -6.72 4.84
C ASN A 131 5.56 -6.59 5.99
N VAL A 132 5.32 -7.29 7.11
CA VAL A 132 6.20 -7.31 8.28
C VAL A 132 7.55 -7.94 7.93
N ALA A 133 7.56 -9.10 7.28
CA ALA A 133 8.79 -9.78 6.88
C ALA A 133 9.64 -8.88 5.97
N ALA A 134 9.03 -8.27 4.94
CA ALA A 134 9.71 -7.34 4.05
C ALA A 134 10.26 -6.13 4.82
N THR A 135 9.48 -5.53 5.71
CA THR A 135 9.93 -4.37 6.50
C THR A 135 11.10 -4.74 7.42
N LEU A 136 11.05 -5.88 8.11
CA LEU A 136 12.14 -6.37 8.96
C LEU A 136 13.42 -6.66 8.16
N LEU A 137 13.30 -7.23 6.96
CA LEU A 137 14.41 -7.44 6.04
C LEU A 137 15.11 -6.12 5.65
N ILE A 138 14.33 -5.06 5.47
CA ILE A 138 14.83 -3.71 5.16
C ILE A 138 15.52 -3.11 6.39
N VAL A 139 14.89 -3.19 7.57
CA VAL A 139 15.47 -2.73 8.85
C VAL A 139 16.80 -3.43 9.13
N TYR A 140 16.86 -4.75 8.94
CA TYR A 140 18.10 -5.51 9.14
C TYR A 140 19.23 -5.03 8.22
N ARG A 141 18.92 -4.74 6.96
CA ARG A 141 19.91 -4.19 6.02
C ARG A 141 20.34 -2.78 6.42
N ALA A 142 19.39 -1.93 6.82
CA ALA A 142 19.67 -0.58 7.29
C ALA A 142 20.60 -0.60 8.51
N TRP A 143 20.34 -1.48 9.48
CA TRP A 143 21.23 -1.69 10.62
C TRP A 143 22.62 -2.11 10.16
N LYS A 144 22.73 -3.15 9.33
CA LYS A 144 24.03 -3.67 8.87
C LYS A 144 24.84 -2.58 8.15
N HIS A 145 24.19 -1.80 7.30
CA HIS A 145 24.80 -0.67 6.60
C HIS A 145 25.25 0.42 7.58
N HIS A 146 24.38 0.81 8.52
CA HIS A 146 24.71 1.80 9.55
C HIS A 146 25.91 1.39 10.40
N LYS A 147 25.98 0.12 10.82
CA LYS A 147 27.11 -0.42 11.58
C LYS A 147 28.42 -0.35 10.78
N SER A 148 28.38 -0.69 9.49
CA SER A 148 29.55 -0.63 8.61
C SER A 148 30.00 0.80 8.30
N VAL A 149 29.06 1.74 8.18
CA VAL A 149 29.36 3.15 7.91
C VAL A 149 29.84 3.87 9.16
N GLN A 150 29.32 3.55 10.35
CA GLN A 150 29.82 4.09 11.62
C GLN A 150 31.30 3.76 11.88
N GLU A 151 31.79 2.61 11.40
CA GLU A 151 33.20 2.25 11.50
C GLU A 151 34.11 3.08 10.56
N ILE A 152 33.57 3.70 9.51
CA ILE A 152 34.36 4.33 8.43
C ILE A 152 34.13 5.84 8.31
N SER A 153 32.94 6.37 8.62
CA SER A 153 32.60 7.79 8.45
C SER A 153 31.60 8.28 9.50
N ARG A 154 32.06 9.16 10.39
CA ARG A 154 31.31 9.66 11.56
C ARG A 154 30.38 10.86 11.24
N ARG A 155 30.28 11.33 9.99
CA ARG A 155 29.66 12.64 9.69
C ARG A 155 28.75 12.79 8.46
N ARG A 156 28.56 11.80 7.58
CA ARG A 156 27.58 11.90 6.49
C ARG A 156 26.55 10.78 6.59
N LYS A 157 25.28 11.13 6.82
CA LYS A 157 24.15 10.24 6.51
C LYS A 157 24.25 9.92 5.02
N THR A 158 24.38 8.64 4.68
CA THR A 158 24.51 8.26 3.27
C THR A 158 23.12 8.25 2.62
N ARG A 159 23.03 8.61 1.33
CA ARG A 159 21.79 8.54 0.53
C ARG A 159 21.03 7.22 0.69
N VAL A 160 21.79 6.13 0.81
CA VAL A 160 21.28 4.78 1.07
C VAL A 160 20.51 4.70 2.39
N GLU A 161 21.00 5.32 3.47
CA GLU A 161 20.30 5.37 4.76
C GLU A 161 18.99 6.16 4.68
N ALA A 162 18.96 7.26 3.92
CA ALA A 162 17.74 8.05 3.72
C ALA A 162 16.66 7.24 2.98
N ILE A 163 17.02 6.59 1.87
CA ILE A 163 16.09 5.75 1.10
C ILE A 163 15.60 4.55 1.93
N LEU A 164 16.49 3.90 2.67
CA LEU A 164 16.12 2.80 3.56
C LEU A 164 15.15 3.25 4.66
N LEU A 165 15.37 4.42 5.24
CA LEU A 165 14.51 4.98 6.28
C LEU A 165 13.10 5.28 5.75
N ILE A 166 13.00 5.86 4.55
CA ILE A 166 11.72 6.10 3.86
C ILE A 166 10.97 4.77 3.64
N PHE A 167 11.68 3.72 3.21
CA PHE A 167 11.06 2.41 2.98
C PHE A 167 10.55 1.78 4.28
N ILE A 168 11.27 1.97 5.39
CA ILE A 168 10.85 1.50 6.71
C ILE A 168 9.62 2.27 7.19
N GLU A 169 9.66 3.61 7.12
CA GLU A 169 8.56 4.48 7.57
C GLU A 169 7.25 4.15 6.83
N SER A 170 7.32 4.03 5.49
CA SER A 170 6.17 3.66 4.68
C SER A 170 5.65 2.24 4.99
N GLY A 171 6.56 1.29 5.23
CA GLY A 171 6.19 -0.08 5.60
C GLY A 171 5.50 -0.18 6.96
N VAL A 172 5.96 0.60 7.93
CA VAL A 172 5.37 0.68 9.27
C VAL A 172 4.00 1.34 9.22
N ILE A 173 3.85 2.48 8.54
CA ILE A 173 2.55 3.17 8.39
C ILE A 173 1.52 2.24 7.74
N PHE A 174 1.91 1.58 6.65
CA PHE A 174 1.04 0.61 5.97
C PHE A 174 0.68 -0.56 6.89
N GLY A 175 1.65 -1.11 7.63
CA GLY A 175 1.43 -2.21 8.57
C GLY A 175 0.52 -1.87 9.74
N VAL A 176 0.56 -0.63 10.25
CA VAL A 176 -0.36 -0.17 11.31
C VAL A 176 -1.80 -0.15 10.78
N ILE A 177 -2.01 0.41 9.59
CA ILE A 177 -3.36 0.48 8.98
C ILE A 177 -3.89 -0.92 8.69
N GLN A 178 -3.04 -1.82 8.21
CA GLN A 178 -3.38 -3.22 7.99
C GLN A 178 -3.76 -3.94 9.30
N THR A 179 -3.00 -3.71 10.37
CA THR A 179 -3.30 -4.29 11.69
C THR A 179 -4.62 -3.78 12.24
N LEU A 180 -4.90 -2.48 12.10
CA LEU A 180 -6.18 -1.89 12.48
C LEU A 180 -7.33 -2.54 11.69
N SER A 181 -7.15 -2.75 10.39
CA SER A 181 -8.15 -3.39 9.53
C SER A 181 -8.51 -4.79 10.03
N ILE A 182 -7.50 -5.61 10.35
CA ILE A 182 -7.71 -6.95 10.91
C ILE A 182 -8.46 -6.89 12.25
N ILE A 183 -8.12 -5.94 13.13
CA ILE A 183 -8.79 -5.79 14.42
C ILE A 183 -10.27 -5.42 14.24
N PHE A 184 -10.58 -4.49 13.34
CA PHE A 184 -11.96 -4.07 13.12
C PHE A 184 -12.80 -5.15 12.43
N GLN A 185 -12.23 -5.88 11.47
CA GLN A 185 -12.88 -7.06 10.90
C GLN A 185 -13.19 -8.11 11.97
N ALA A 186 -12.28 -8.32 12.94
CA ALA A 186 -12.52 -9.22 14.07
C ALA A 186 -13.73 -8.83 14.92
N LEU A 187 -13.87 -7.53 15.15
CA LEU A 187 -14.94 -6.96 15.97
C LEU A 187 -16.27 -6.95 15.21
N GLU A 188 -16.24 -6.75 13.89
CA GLU A 188 -17.40 -6.69 13.02
C GLU A 188 -18.15 -8.03 12.92
N VAL A 189 -17.45 -9.17 12.98
CA VAL A 189 -18.09 -10.52 12.98
C VAL A 189 -19.18 -10.66 14.07
N HIS A 190 -19.09 -9.87 15.15
CA HIS A 190 -20.02 -9.90 16.27
C HIS A 190 -20.90 -8.62 16.36
N ALA A 191 -20.78 -7.73 15.37
CA ALA A 191 -21.42 -6.43 15.38
C ALA A 191 -22.82 -6.49 14.76
N ILE A 192 -23.68 -5.57 15.21
CA ILE A 192 -24.99 -5.33 14.59
C ILE A 192 -24.79 -4.31 13.46
N LEU A 193 -25.55 -4.46 12.37
CA LEU A 193 -25.59 -3.52 11.26
C LEU A 193 -25.82 -2.08 11.76
N PHE A 194 -25.08 -1.11 11.23
CA PHE A 194 -25.06 0.30 11.64
C PHE A 194 -24.57 0.59 13.06
N SER A 195 -23.96 -0.39 13.72
CA SER A 195 -23.27 -0.12 14.99
C SER A 195 -22.03 0.76 14.77
N PRO A 196 -21.52 1.43 15.82
CA PRO A 196 -20.27 2.19 15.71
C PRO A 196 -19.07 1.34 15.23
N VAL A 197 -19.09 0.03 15.51
CA VAL A 197 -18.04 -0.91 15.10
C VAL A 197 -18.11 -1.17 13.59
N ASP A 198 -19.32 -1.41 13.06
CA ASP A 198 -19.58 -1.58 11.63
C ASP A 198 -19.12 -0.36 10.82
N ILE A 199 -19.57 0.83 11.23
CA ILE A 199 -19.17 2.10 10.60
C ILE A 199 -17.64 2.30 10.65
N ALA A 200 -17.02 1.98 11.78
CA ALA A 200 -15.56 2.09 11.92
C ALA A 200 -14.83 1.07 11.04
N SER A 201 -15.34 -0.16 10.93
CA SER A 201 -14.75 -1.20 10.07
C SER A 201 -14.79 -0.81 8.59
N VAL A 202 -15.92 -0.28 8.12
CA VAL A 202 -16.05 0.26 6.76
C VAL A 202 -15.05 1.39 6.53
N PHE A 203 -14.96 2.35 7.47
CA PHE A 203 -14.04 3.48 7.35
C PHE A 203 -12.56 3.03 7.31
N ILE A 204 -12.18 2.08 8.17
CA ILE A 204 -10.82 1.54 8.21
C ILE A 204 -10.50 0.73 6.94
N SER A 205 -11.45 -0.05 6.44
CA SER A 205 -11.28 -0.81 5.19
C SER A 205 -11.07 0.10 3.99
N ILE A 206 -11.82 1.21 3.92
CA ILE A 206 -11.61 2.26 2.92
C ILE A 206 -10.20 2.84 3.04
N LEU A 207 -9.78 3.24 4.25
CA LEU A 207 -8.43 3.77 4.48
C LEU A 207 -7.35 2.79 4.07
N PHE A 208 -7.54 1.50 4.32
CA PHE A 208 -6.59 0.46 3.94
C PHE A 208 -6.43 0.36 2.42
N ILE A 209 -7.53 0.30 1.66
CA ILE A 209 -7.51 0.21 0.20
C ILE A 209 -6.83 1.43 -0.42
N TYR A 210 -7.17 2.64 0.04
CA TYR A 210 -6.52 3.86 -0.46
C TYR A 210 -5.03 3.91 -0.10
N THR A 211 -4.66 3.49 1.11
CA THR A 211 -3.25 3.44 1.50
C THR A 211 -2.49 2.42 0.64
N ALA A 212 -3.09 1.25 0.37
CA ALA A 212 -2.51 0.23 -0.51
C ALA A 212 -2.25 0.79 -1.92
N ALA A 213 -3.19 1.56 -2.47
CA ALA A 213 -3.06 2.19 -3.78
C ALA A 213 -2.03 3.34 -3.81
N ILE A 214 -1.96 4.16 -2.75
CA ILE A 214 -1.10 5.35 -2.68
C ILE A 214 0.34 5.00 -2.30
N ASN A 215 0.56 3.99 -1.46
CA ASN A 215 1.87 3.61 -0.93
C ASN A 215 2.94 3.41 -2.04
N PRO A 216 2.66 2.69 -3.14
CA PRO A 216 3.58 2.61 -4.28
C PRO A 216 3.91 3.96 -4.93
N VAL A 217 2.91 4.85 -5.06
CA VAL A 217 3.06 6.16 -5.70
C VAL A 217 3.92 7.09 -4.84
N ALA A 218 3.60 7.16 -3.54
CA ALA A 218 4.33 7.96 -2.58
C ALA A 218 5.81 7.54 -2.53
N LEU A 219 6.10 6.24 -2.51
CA LEU A 219 7.46 5.72 -2.50
C LEU A 219 8.25 6.07 -3.76
N VAL A 220 7.65 5.93 -4.94
CA VAL A 220 8.32 6.31 -6.20
C VAL A 220 8.57 7.82 -6.28
N LEU A 221 7.58 8.63 -5.89
CA LEU A 221 7.73 10.09 -5.87
C LEU A 221 8.84 10.52 -4.90
N LEU A 222 8.88 9.98 -3.68
CA LEU A 222 9.90 10.35 -2.69
C LEU A 222 11.31 9.97 -3.15
N VAL A 223 11.47 8.83 -3.83
CA VAL A 223 12.76 8.41 -4.39
C VAL A 223 13.18 9.31 -5.56
N GLN A 224 12.24 9.70 -6.42
CA GLN A 224 12.51 10.59 -7.55
C GLN A 224 12.83 12.01 -7.12
N THR A 225 12.04 12.61 -6.22
CA THR A 225 12.30 13.95 -5.70
C THR A 225 13.63 14.01 -4.95
N GLY A 226 13.93 12.98 -4.13
CA GLY A 226 15.22 12.85 -3.47
C GLY A 226 16.41 12.82 -4.44
N ASN A 227 16.26 12.22 -5.63
CA ASN A 227 17.30 12.25 -6.66
C ASN A 227 17.44 13.65 -7.30
N THR A 228 16.31 14.28 -7.65
CA THR A 228 16.30 15.59 -8.34
C THR A 228 16.89 16.72 -7.48
N TYR A 229 16.62 16.74 -6.17
CA TYR A 229 17.20 17.74 -5.27
C TYR A 229 18.73 17.62 -5.19
N GLU A 230 19.28 16.40 -5.15
CA GLU A 230 20.73 16.19 -5.12
C GLU A 230 21.40 16.54 -6.46
N ASP A 231 20.79 16.17 -7.59
CA ASP A 231 21.32 16.53 -8.92
C ASP A 231 21.38 18.06 -9.09
N THR A 232 20.37 18.78 -8.58
CA THR A 232 20.34 20.26 -8.60
C THR A 232 21.41 20.84 -7.68
N TYR A 233 21.57 20.30 -6.46
CA TYR A 233 22.56 20.78 -5.49
C TYR A 233 24.00 20.59 -6.02
N HIS A 234 24.32 19.42 -6.57
CA HIS A 234 25.63 19.18 -7.17
C HIS A 234 25.90 20.08 -8.38
N GLN A 235 24.86 20.46 -9.12
CA GLN A 235 25.00 21.33 -10.28
C GLN A 235 25.13 22.82 -9.91
N GLU A 236 24.66 23.25 -8.73
CA GLU A 236 24.90 24.60 -8.17
C GLU A 236 26.27 24.72 -7.46
N GLU A 237 26.75 23.66 -6.80
CA GLU A 237 28.01 23.67 -6.05
C GLU A 237 29.26 23.71 -6.97
N ILE A 238 29.18 23.12 -8.18
CA ILE A 238 30.29 23.07 -9.16
C ILE A 238 30.63 24.45 -9.74
N PRO A 239 29.68 25.27 -10.25
CA PRO A 239 29.94 26.62 -10.72
C PRO A 239 30.54 27.53 -9.66
N GLU A 240 29.96 27.55 -8.45
CA GLU A 240 30.43 28.41 -7.35
C GLU A 240 31.88 28.09 -6.95
N ALA A 241 32.23 26.80 -6.84
CA ALA A 241 33.58 26.38 -6.53
C ALA A 241 34.58 26.77 -7.64
N THR A 242 34.19 26.63 -8.92
CA THR A 242 35.05 27.03 -10.04
C THR A 242 35.22 28.54 -10.14
N GLU A 243 34.17 29.32 -9.84
CA GLU A 243 34.21 30.77 -9.85
C GLU A 243 35.09 31.31 -8.72
N GLN A 244 34.97 30.77 -7.50
CA GLN A 244 35.84 31.12 -6.37
C GLN A 244 37.31 30.80 -6.66
N LEU A 245 37.60 29.63 -7.24
CA LEU A 245 38.97 29.26 -7.60
C LEU A 245 39.57 30.19 -8.66
N SER A 246 38.74 30.61 -9.62
CA SER A 246 39.16 31.57 -10.66
C SER A 246 39.47 32.95 -10.07
N LEU A 247 38.69 33.42 -9.09
CA LEU A 247 38.91 34.69 -8.39
C LEU A 247 40.17 34.66 -7.52
N GLU A 248 40.44 33.54 -6.84
CA GLU A 248 41.70 33.37 -6.08
C GLU A 248 42.92 33.34 -6.99
N LEU A 249 42.88 32.61 -8.12
CA LEU A 249 43.99 32.57 -9.10
C LEU A 249 44.26 33.94 -9.73
N THR A 250 43.21 34.75 -9.95
CA THR A 250 43.34 36.09 -10.53
C THR A 250 43.91 37.07 -9.49
N SER A 251 43.48 36.99 -8.24
CA SER A 251 44.02 37.84 -7.15
C SER A 251 45.47 37.50 -6.80
N ALA A 252 45.84 36.21 -6.82
CA ALA A 252 47.21 35.76 -6.61
C ALA A 252 48.16 36.24 -7.71
N HIS A 253 47.75 36.24 -8.98
CA HIS A 253 48.55 36.82 -10.07
C HIS A 253 48.75 38.32 -9.93
N ALA A 254 47.71 39.06 -9.51
CA ALA A 254 47.79 40.52 -9.32
C ALA A 254 48.70 40.92 -8.14
N ALA A 255 48.91 40.04 -7.16
CA ALA A 255 49.80 40.31 -6.02
C ALA A 255 51.29 40.07 -6.31
N VAL A 256 51.62 39.40 -7.42
CA VAL A 256 52.99 39.05 -7.82
C VAL A 256 53.53 39.96 -8.93
N SER A 257 52.67 40.75 -9.58
CA SER A 257 53.02 41.77 -10.58
C SER A 257 53.23 43.16 -9.97
#